data_AF-A0A380A789-F1
#
_entry.id   AF-A0A380A789-F1
#
_cell.length_a   1.000
_cell.length_b   1.000
_cell.length_c   1.000
_cell.angle_alpha   90.00
_cell.angle_beta   90.00
_cell.angle_gamma   90.00
#
_symmetry.space_group_name_H-M   'P 1'
#
loop_
_entity.id
_entity.type
_entity.pdbx_description
1 polymer ?
#
loop_
_entity_poly.entity_id
_entity_poly.type
_entity_poly.pdbx_seq_one_letter_code
_entity_poly.pdbx_strand_id
1 'polypeptide(L)'
;MIQQLALSNPQTHFTILRPQGLFGPHDKVMLPRLLQMIKRYGNLLLPRGGAAMVDMTYLENAVHAMWLATLKEDTPSGRAYNITNQQPRPLRTVVQQLIDDLGMKCRIRSVPYPMLDMMARGMERLGSKSEKEPVLTHYGVAKLNFDLTLDTTRAQQELGYQPIVSLEEGIARTARWLKDHGKLHGL
;
A
#
# COMPACT_ATOMS: atom_id res chain seq x y z
N MET A 1 16.09 12.83 13.23
CA MET A 1 15.23 12.37 14.34
C MET A 1 15.50 10.92 14.74
N ILE A 2 15.08 9.86 14.01
CA ILE A 2 15.33 8.46 14.44
C ILE A 2 16.82 8.06 14.43
N GLN A 3 17.58 8.45 13.39
CA GLN A 3 19.03 8.20 13.36
C GLN A 3 19.78 8.89 14.49
N GLN A 4 19.34 10.09 14.89
CA GLN A 4 19.92 10.79 16.04
C GLN A 4 19.59 10.06 17.34
N LEU A 5 18.36 9.58 17.51
CA LEU A 5 17.99 8.78 18.69
C LEU A 5 18.80 7.48 18.80
N ALA A 6 19.08 6.82 17.68
CA ALA A 6 19.93 5.63 17.65
C ALA A 6 21.36 5.94 18.10
N LEU A 7 21.92 7.08 17.67
CA LEU A 7 23.25 7.54 18.09
C LEU A 7 23.30 7.94 19.56
N SER A 8 22.21 8.49 20.10
CA SER A 8 22.14 8.96 21.50
C SER A 8 21.87 7.85 22.52
N ASN A 9 21.52 6.63 22.10
CA ASN A 9 21.16 5.51 23.00
C ASN A 9 21.95 4.24 22.64
N PRO A 10 23.26 4.17 22.99
CA PRO A 10 24.13 3.06 22.59
C PRO A 10 23.77 1.72 23.25
N GLN A 11 23.00 1.73 24.33
CA GLN A 11 22.52 0.53 25.02
C GLN A 11 21.31 -0.13 24.32
N THR A 12 20.73 0.55 23.32
CA THR A 12 19.55 0.06 22.59
C THR A 12 19.88 -0.10 21.12
N HIS A 13 19.62 -1.29 20.58
CA HIS A 13 19.73 -1.54 19.16
C HIS A 13 18.45 -1.12 18.44
N PHE A 14 18.59 -0.30 17.39
CA PHE A 14 17.45 0.17 16.59
C PHE A 14 17.49 -0.42 15.19
N THR A 15 16.40 -1.05 14.77
CA THR A 15 16.18 -1.45 13.38
C THR A 15 14.97 -0.72 12.80
N ILE A 16 15.11 -0.12 11.61
CA ILE A 16 14.06 0.66 10.96
C ILE A 16 13.53 -0.14 9.76
N LEU A 17 12.29 -0.60 9.83
CA LEU A 17 11.60 -1.21 8.70
C LEU A 17 10.70 -0.19 8.00
N ARG A 18 10.76 -0.16 6.66
CA ARG A 18 10.01 0.75 5.80
C ARG A 18 9.19 -0.05 4.81
N PRO A 19 8.05 -0.63 5.23
CA PRO A 19 7.19 -1.36 4.33
C PRO A 19 6.51 -0.40 3.35
N GLN A 20 6.53 -0.75 2.06
CA GLN A 20 5.87 0.03 1.02
C GLN A 20 4.43 -0.46 0.83
N GLY A 21 3.46 0.44 0.95
CA GLY A 21 2.06 0.15 0.62
C GLY A 21 1.52 -1.10 1.33
N LEU A 22 1.49 -1.08 2.67
CA LEU A 22 0.95 -2.19 3.45
C LEU A 22 -0.50 -2.48 3.05
N PHE A 23 -0.80 -3.75 2.81
CA PHE A 23 -2.16 -4.22 2.55
C PHE A 23 -2.38 -5.59 3.21
N GLY A 24 -3.63 -5.94 3.43
CA GLY A 24 -4.02 -7.23 3.96
C GLY A 24 -5.34 -7.18 4.73
N PRO A 25 -5.74 -8.30 5.36
CA PRO A 25 -6.79 -8.32 6.36
C PRO A 25 -6.68 -7.15 7.35
N HIS A 26 -7.80 -6.59 7.77
CA HIS A 26 -7.87 -5.45 8.70
C HIS A 26 -7.32 -4.10 8.19
N ASP A 27 -7.04 -3.94 6.90
CA ASP A 27 -6.78 -2.61 6.34
C ASP A 27 -7.99 -1.68 6.55
N LYS A 28 -7.76 -0.56 7.24
CA LYS A 28 -8.78 0.45 7.58
C LYS A 28 -8.67 1.71 6.73
N VAL A 29 -7.64 1.84 5.89
CA VAL A 29 -7.25 3.09 5.25
C VAL A 29 -7.36 2.99 3.74
N MET A 30 -6.64 2.07 3.10
CA MET A 30 -6.49 2.06 1.64
C MET A 30 -7.62 1.26 0.99
N LEU A 31 -7.77 0.00 1.37
CA LEU A 31 -8.77 -0.88 0.77
C LEU A 31 -10.22 -0.42 0.98
N PRO A 32 -10.68 -0.03 2.19
CA PRO A 32 -12.06 0.40 2.37
C PRO A 32 -12.46 1.59 1.50
N ARG A 33 -11.55 2.57 1.35
CA ARG A 33 -11.79 3.76 0.50
C ARG A 33 -11.89 3.38 -0.98
N LEU A 34 -10.99 2.50 -1.45
CA LEU A 34 -11.03 1.97 -2.81
C LEU A 34 -12.35 1.25 -3.10
N LEU A 35 -12.78 0.37 -2.20
CA LEU A 35 -14.02 -0.39 -2.36
C LEU A 35 -15.26 0.51 -2.36
N GLN A 36 -15.32 1.53 -1.50
CA GLN A 36 -16.40 2.51 -1.50
C GLN A 36 -16.49 3.29 -2.82
N MET A 37 -15.35 3.67 -3.40
CA MET A 37 -15.31 4.29 -4.72
C MET A 37 -15.87 3.37 -5.80
N ILE A 38 -15.42 2.12 -5.81
CA ILE A 38 -15.86 1.14 -6.79
C ILE A 38 -17.37 0.92 -6.69
N LYS A 39 -17.91 0.76 -5.48
CA LYS A 39 -19.35 0.60 -5.26
C LYS A 39 -20.15 1.83 -5.70
N ARG A 40 -19.68 3.04 -5.38
CA ARG A 40 -20.43 4.28 -5.62
C ARG A 40 -20.47 4.68 -7.09
N TYR A 41 -19.36 4.54 -7.80
CA TYR A 41 -19.21 5.08 -9.16
C TYR A 41 -19.16 3.99 -10.25
N GLY A 42 -18.89 2.73 -9.88
CA GLY A 42 -18.73 1.62 -10.83
C GLY A 42 -17.49 1.75 -11.72
N ASN A 43 -16.68 2.78 -11.54
CA ASN A 43 -15.48 3.06 -12.29
C ASN A 43 -14.37 3.57 -11.38
N LEU A 44 -13.14 3.21 -11.71
CA LEU A 44 -11.94 3.64 -11.02
C LEU A 44 -11.08 4.43 -11.99
N LEU A 45 -10.87 5.71 -11.68
CA LEU A 45 -10.06 6.61 -12.48
C LEU A 45 -8.60 6.51 -12.02
N LEU A 46 -7.71 6.05 -12.90
CA LEU A 46 -6.28 5.92 -12.62
C LEU A 46 -5.45 6.74 -13.61
N PRO A 47 -4.40 7.46 -13.14
CA PRO A 47 -3.41 8.06 -14.02
C PRO A 47 -2.80 7.03 -14.96
N ARG A 48 -2.67 7.36 -16.25
CA ARG A 48 -2.13 6.43 -17.28
C ARG A 48 -2.85 5.07 -17.29
N GLY A 49 -4.09 5.02 -16.79
CA GLY A 49 -4.88 3.80 -16.62
C GLY A 49 -4.29 2.80 -15.62
N GLY A 50 -3.46 3.23 -14.67
CA GLY A 50 -2.85 2.34 -13.68
C GLY A 50 -1.62 1.59 -14.18
N ALA A 51 -0.91 2.14 -15.17
CA ALA A 51 0.32 1.57 -15.70
C ALA A 51 1.54 1.72 -14.76
N ALA A 52 1.43 2.52 -13.70
CA ALA A 52 2.48 2.67 -12.71
C ALA A 52 2.78 1.33 -12.02
N MET A 53 4.05 0.98 -11.91
CA MET A 53 4.51 -0.21 -11.23
C MET A 53 4.47 0.02 -9.72
N VAL A 54 3.85 -0.89 -8.98
CA VAL A 54 3.77 -0.84 -7.52
C VAL A 54 4.31 -2.13 -6.93
N ASP A 55 5.11 -2.00 -5.88
CA ASP A 55 5.58 -3.12 -5.07
C ASP A 55 5.06 -2.95 -3.64
N MET A 56 3.91 -3.57 -3.39
CA MET A 56 3.19 -3.48 -2.12
C MET A 56 3.67 -4.55 -1.14
N THR A 57 3.40 -4.36 0.15
CA THR A 57 3.82 -5.30 1.20
C THR A 57 2.60 -5.93 1.85
N TYR A 58 2.47 -7.24 1.75
CA TYR A 58 1.44 -7.97 2.49
C TYR A 58 1.77 -7.95 3.99
N LEU A 59 0.76 -7.78 4.85
CA LEU A 59 0.98 -7.57 6.29
C LEU A 59 1.83 -8.67 6.93
N GLU A 60 1.61 -9.94 6.58
CA GLU A 60 2.37 -11.07 7.18
C GLU A 60 3.84 -11.04 6.75
N ASN A 61 4.13 -10.54 5.53
CA ASN A 61 5.50 -10.35 5.08
C ASN A 61 6.20 -9.22 5.85
N ALA A 62 5.48 -8.18 6.26
CA ALA A 62 6.03 -7.14 7.12
C ALA A 62 6.30 -7.66 8.54
N VAL A 63 5.39 -8.47 9.09
CA VAL A 63 5.60 -9.16 10.38
C VAL A 63 6.79 -10.12 10.29
N HIS A 64 6.93 -10.85 9.18
CA HIS A 64 8.08 -11.70 8.93
C HIS A 64 9.39 -10.91 8.92
N ALA A 65 9.42 -9.74 8.28
CA ALA A 65 10.59 -8.86 8.34
C ALA A 65 10.90 -8.36 9.76
N MET A 66 9.87 -8.07 10.58
CA MET A 66 10.04 -7.71 11.99
C MET A 66 10.67 -8.87 12.77
N TRP A 67 10.19 -10.09 12.57
CA TRP A 67 10.76 -11.28 13.18
C TRP A 67 12.23 -11.48 12.80
N LEU A 68 12.57 -11.42 11.51
CA LEU A 68 13.97 -11.52 11.07
C LEU A 68 14.85 -10.42 11.67
N ALA A 69 14.35 -9.19 11.76
CA ALA A 69 15.07 -8.09 12.40
C ALA A 69 15.38 -8.37 13.89
N THR A 70 14.51 -9.08 14.61
CA THR A 70 14.78 -9.45 16.02
C THR A 70 15.81 -10.55 16.18
N LEU A 71 16.10 -11.33 15.13
CA LEU A 71 17.10 -12.41 15.16
C LEU A 71 18.51 -11.94 14.77
N LYS A 72 18.66 -10.68 14.34
CA LYS A 72 19.90 -10.13 13.79
C LYS A 72 20.54 -9.12 14.72
N GLU A 73 21.46 -9.60 15.54
CA GLU A 73 22.21 -8.78 16.51
C GLU A 73 23.46 -8.12 15.90
N ASP A 74 23.91 -8.60 14.73
CA ASP A 74 25.13 -8.19 14.04
C ASP A 74 24.94 -6.98 13.10
N THR A 75 23.72 -6.49 12.97
CA THR A 75 23.41 -5.35 12.10
C THR A 75 23.76 -4.02 12.77
N PRO A 76 24.11 -2.96 12.03
CA PRO A 76 24.35 -1.65 12.63
C PRO A 76 23.08 -1.08 13.30
N SER A 77 23.20 -0.46 14.46
CA SER A 77 22.08 0.26 15.07
C SER A 77 21.65 1.46 14.21
N GLY A 78 20.34 1.70 14.11
CA GLY A 78 19.73 2.72 13.26
C GLY A 78 19.64 2.35 11.78
N ARG A 79 19.98 1.10 11.40
CA ARG A 79 19.93 0.64 10.01
C ARG A 79 18.50 0.59 9.50
N ALA A 80 18.32 1.01 8.25
CA ALA A 80 17.02 1.07 7.60
C ALA A 80 16.91 0.10 6.42
N TYR A 81 15.77 -0.61 6.36
CA TYR A 81 15.44 -1.64 5.39
C TYR A 81 14.09 -1.35 4.74
N ASN A 82 14.06 -1.28 3.41
CA ASN A 82 12.81 -1.24 2.67
C ASN A 82 12.27 -2.67 2.56
N ILE A 83 10.99 -2.83 2.87
CA ILE A 83 10.31 -4.12 2.87
C ILE A 83 9.20 -4.06 1.81
N THR A 84 9.15 -5.07 0.94
CA THR A 84 8.17 -5.19 -0.15
C THR A 84 7.90 -6.66 -0.45
N ASN A 85 6.88 -6.98 -1.26
CA ASN A 85 6.65 -8.34 -1.74
C ASN A 85 7.63 -8.78 -2.84
N GLN A 86 8.56 -7.92 -3.28
CA GLN A 86 9.55 -8.21 -4.33
C GLN A 86 8.89 -8.68 -5.65
N GLN A 87 7.64 -8.27 -5.88
CA GLN A 87 6.82 -8.68 -7.02
C GLN A 87 6.17 -7.44 -7.63
N PRO A 88 6.96 -6.52 -8.22
CA PRO A 88 6.43 -5.30 -8.79
C PRO A 88 5.43 -5.62 -9.91
N ARG A 89 4.22 -5.07 -9.81
CA ARG A 89 3.15 -5.25 -10.80
C ARG A 89 2.51 -3.92 -11.17
N PRO A 90 1.93 -3.78 -12.37
CA PRO A 90 1.11 -2.62 -12.69
C PRO A 90 -0.05 -2.50 -11.69
N LEU A 91 -0.29 -1.29 -11.19
CA LEU A 91 -1.39 -1.01 -10.26
C LEU A 91 -2.74 -1.53 -10.78
N ARG A 92 -2.99 -1.40 -12.09
CA ARG A 92 -4.20 -1.92 -12.73
C ARG A 92 -4.38 -3.42 -12.51
N THR A 93 -3.31 -4.20 -12.56
CA THR A 93 -3.36 -5.66 -12.44
C THR A 93 -3.68 -6.06 -11.01
N VAL A 94 -3.05 -5.39 -10.05
CA VAL A 94 -3.30 -5.58 -8.61
C VAL A 94 -4.77 -5.27 -8.27
N VAL A 95 -5.26 -4.11 -8.73
CA VAL A 95 -6.64 -3.70 -8.47
C VAL A 95 -7.64 -4.60 -9.18
N GLN A 96 -7.36 -5.00 -10.43
CA GLN A 96 -8.23 -5.92 -11.16
C GLN A 96 -8.32 -7.28 -10.48
N GLN A 97 -7.19 -7.85 -10.04
CA GLN A 97 -7.17 -9.12 -9.28
C GLN A 97 -8.06 -9.02 -8.04
N LEU A 98 -7.94 -7.94 -7.26
CA LEU A 98 -8.76 -7.73 -6.08
C LEU A 98 -10.27 -7.63 -6.43
N ILE A 99 -10.62 -6.92 -7.52
CA ILE A 99 -12.00 -6.78 -7.98
C ILE A 99 -12.59 -8.14 -8.39
N ASP A 100 -11.81 -8.92 -9.14
CA ASP A 100 -12.19 -10.24 -9.63
C ASP A 100 -12.37 -11.21 -8.45
N ASP A 101 -11.41 -11.23 -7.52
CA ASP A 101 -11.48 -12.05 -6.32
C ASP A 101 -12.66 -11.65 -5.42
N LEU A 102 -13.07 -10.37 -5.43
CA LEU A 102 -14.27 -9.88 -4.71
C LEU A 102 -15.58 -10.11 -5.47
N GLY A 103 -15.55 -10.53 -6.74
CA GLY A 103 -16.73 -10.70 -7.58
C GLY A 103 -17.48 -9.40 -7.88
N MET A 104 -16.77 -8.26 -7.86
CA MET A 104 -17.36 -6.95 -8.12
C MET A 104 -17.24 -6.56 -9.60
N LYS A 105 -18.09 -5.63 -10.04
CA LYS A 105 -17.97 -5.01 -11.37
C LYS A 105 -17.35 -3.63 -11.23
N CYS A 106 -16.20 -3.41 -11.88
CA CYS A 106 -15.55 -2.11 -11.96
C CYS A 106 -14.92 -1.93 -13.33
N ARG A 107 -15.00 -0.71 -13.88
CA ARG A 107 -14.24 -0.32 -15.08
C ARG A 107 -13.09 0.61 -14.70
N ILE A 108 -11.86 0.15 -14.91
CA ILE A 108 -10.67 1.00 -14.77
C ILE A 108 -10.58 1.91 -15.99
N ARG A 109 -10.52 3.23 -15.77
CA ARG A 109 -10.39 4.24 -16.83
C ARG A 109 -9.10 5.03 -16.66
N SER A 110 -8.45 5.30 -17.80
CA SER A 110 -7.29 6.19 -17.85
C SER A 110 -7.74 7.64 -17.82
N VAL A 111 -7.14 8.44 -16.95
CA VAL A 111 -7.37 9.88 -16.87
C VAL A 111 -6.02 10.61 -16.82
N PRO A 112 -5.83 11.71 -17.56
CA PRO A 112 -4.62 12.52 -17.46
C PRO A 112 -4.43 13.07 -16.03
N TYR A 113 -3.18 13.06 -15.55
CA TYR A 113 -2.82 13.57 -14.23
C TYR A 113 -3.33 15.00 -13.97
N PRO A 114 -3.23 15.98 -14.89
CA PRO A 114 -3.70 17.35 -14.65
C PRO A 114 -5.21 17.44 -14.37
N MET A 115 -6.00 16.54 -14.97
CA MET A 115 -7.45 16.49 -14.72
C MET A 115 -7.74 15.98 -13.31
N LEU A 116 -7.03 14.93 -12.88
CA LEU A 116 -7.16 14.41 -11.52
C LEU A 116 -6.65 15.41 -10.47
N ASP A 117 -5.55 16.11 -10.77
CA ASP A 117 -5.00 17.19 -9.94
C ASP A 117 -6.00 18.33 -9.75
N MET A 118 -6.66 18.77 -10.83
CA MET A 118 -7.68 19.80 -10.78
C MET A 118 -8.91 19.35 -9.98
N MET A 119 -9.36 18.11 -10.16
CA MET A 119 -10.48 17.53 -9.39
C MET A 119 -10.13 17.45 -7.89
N ALA A 120 -8.91 17.02 -7.55
CA ALA A 120 -8.45 16.92 -6.17
C ALA A 120 -8.39 18.31 -5.50
N ARG A 121 -7.79 19.31 -6.16
CA ARG A 121 -7.74 20.70 -5.67
C ARG A 121 -9.14 21.31 -5.51
N GLY A 122 -10.07 21.00 -6.42
CA GLY A 122 -11.46 21.43 -6.34
C GLY A 122 -12.18 20.84 -5.13
N MET A 123 -12.00 19.54 -4.87
CA MET A 123 -12.59 18.86 -3.71
C MET A 123 -11.96 19.29 -2.38
N GLU A 124 -10.65 19.57 -2.33
CA GLU A 124 -9.99 20.11 -1.14
C GLU A 124 -10.51 21.52 -0.79
N ARG A 125 -10.82 22.36 -1.79
CA ARG A 125 -11.42 23.68 -1.57
C ARG A 125 -12.89 23.64 -1.14
N LEU A 126 -13.66 22.68 -1.66
CA LEU A 126 -15.08 22.51 -1.30
C LEU A 126 -15.29 21.69 -0.02
N GLY A 127 -14.31 20.84 0.33
CA GLY A 127 -14.33 19.96 1.49
C GLY A 127 -14.04 20.63 2.83
N SER A 128 -13.59 21.91 2.86
CA SER A 128 -13.37 22.60 4.14
C SER A 128 -14.65 22.84 4.96
N LYS A 129 -15.83 22.59 4.38
CA LYS A 129 -17.14 22.66 5.03
C LYS A 129 -17.83 21.31 5.24
N SER A 130 -17.23 20.18 4.86
CA SER A 130 -17.84 18.85 5.02
C SER A 130 -16.85 17.87 5.61
N GLU A 131 -17.18 17.26 6.75
CA GLU A 131 -16.36 16.27 7.50
C GLU A 131 -16.06 14.97 6.73
N LYS A 132 -16.43 14.87 5.44
CA LYS A 132 -16.13 13.72 4.59
C LYS A 132 -14.83 13.97 3.84
N GLU A 133 -13.78 13.23 4.21
CA GLU A 133 -12.50 13.25 3.49
C GLU A 133 -12.73 13.12 1.97
N PRO A 134 -12.12 14.01 1.15
CA PRO A 134 -12.22 13.95 -0.29
C PRO A 134 -11.84 12.57 -0.83
N VAL A 135 -12.71 12.04 -1.69
CA VAL A 135 -12.60 10.71 -2.30
C VAL A 135 -11.32 10.57 -3.16
N LEU A 136 -10.73 11.69 -3.61
CA LEU A 136 -9.41 11.76 -4.23
C LEU A 136 -8.65 12.92 -3.60
N THR A 137 -7.64 12.64 -2.77
CA THR A 137 -6.71 13.66 -2.29
C THR A 137 -5.60 13.86 -3.32
N HIS A 138 -5.08 15.09 -3.44
CA HIS A 138 -3.98 15.41 -4.34
C HIS A 138 -2.77 14.47 -4.12
N TYR A 139 -2.54 14.09 -2.86
CA TYR A 139 -1.48 13.18 -2.45
C TYR A 139 -1.66 11.73 -2.95
N GLY A 140 -2.90 11.21 -2.93
CA GLY A 140 -3.19 9.87 -3.45
C GLY A 140 -2.95 9.77 -4.96
N VAL A 141 -3.43 10.78 -5.70
CA VAL A 141 -3.26 10.86 -7.17
C VAL A 141 -1.78 11.01 -7.55
N ALA A 142 -1.02 11.83 -6.82
CA ALA A 142 0.41 12.02 -7.05
C ALA A 142 1.21 10.73 -6.85
N LYS A 143 0.94 9.96 -5.79
CA LYS A 143 1.64 8.67 -5.57
C LYS A 143 1.37 7.64 -6.66
N LEU A 144 0.14 7.58 -7.17
CA LEU A 144 -0.24 6.60 -8.20
C LEU A 144 0.32 6.94 -9.58
N ASN A 145 0.91 8.12 -9.76
CA ASN A 145 1.51 8.52 -11.02
C ASN A 145 2.95 8.01 -11.20
N PHE A 146 3.68 7.70 -10.13
CA PHE A 146 5.07 7.27 -10.17
C PHE A 146 5.21 5.78 -9.87
N ASP A 147 6.28 5.17 -10.39
CA ASP A 147 6.62 3.80 -10.06
C ASP A 147 7.11 3.76 -8.60
N LEU A 148 6.49 2.88 -7.80
CA LEU A 148 6.72 2.73 -6.38
C LEU A 148 7.42 1.40 -6.11
N THR A 149 8.61 1.25 -6.69
CA THR A 149 9.51 0.12 -6.44
C THR A 149 10.67 0.59 -5.58
N LEU A 150 10.98 -0.15 -4.52
CA LEU A 150 12.09 0.16 -3.62
C LEU A 150 13.17 -0.90 -3.72
N ASP A 151 14.42 -0.49 -3.56
CA ASP A 151 15.54 -1.42 -3.42
C ASP A 151 15.44 -2.15 -2.06
N THR A 152 15.29 -3.47 -2.12
CA THR A 152 15.22 -4.38 -0.97
C THR A 152 16.49 -5.20 -0.77
N THR A 153 17.53 -4.99 -1.59
CA THR A 153 18.79 -5.76 -1.58
C THR A 153 19.37 -5.86 -0.18
N ARG A 154 19.34 -4.74 0.57
CA ARG A 154 19.84 -4.71 1.94
C ARG A 154 19.05 -5.62 2.89
N ALA A 155 17.72 -5.62 2.79
CA ALA A 155 16.88 -6.50 3.63
C ALA A 155 17.17 -7.98 3.33
N GLN A 156 17.38 -8.31 2.05
CA GLN A 156 17.73 -9.66 1.63
C GLN A 156 19.10 -10.10 2.17
N GLN A 157 20.12 -9.24 2.06
CA GLN A 157 21.49 -9.57 2.43
C GLN A 157 21.74 -9.54 3.95
N GLU A 158 21.25 -8.51 4.64
CA GLU A 158 21.55 -8.31 6.07
C GLU A 158 20.51 -9.03 6.96
N LEU A 159 19.23 -9.05 6.57
CA LEU A 159 18.19 -9.71 7.37
C LEU A 159 17.85 -11.14 6.89
N GLY A 160 18.28 -11.53 5.69
CA GLY A 160 17.81 -12.78 5.06
C GLY A 160 16.36 -12.70 4.59
N TYR A 161 15.83 -11.48 4.38
CA TYR A 161 14.41 -11.29 4.09
C TYR A 161 14.03 -11.80 2.70
N GLN A 162 13.08 -12.74 2.68
CA GLN A 162 12.35 -13.16 1.50
C GLN A 162 10.85 -13.21 1.84
N PRO A 163 9.96 -12.70 0.97
CA PRO A 163 8.52 -12.72 1.22
C PRO A 163 8.03 -14.17 1.30
N ILE A 164 7.32 -14.50 2.38
CA ILE A 164 6.79 -15.85 2.64
C ILE A 164 5.38 -16.04 2.06
N VAL A 165 4.71 -14.93 1.71
CA VAL A 165 3.41 -14.91 1.03
C VAL A 165 3.57 -14.15 -0.28
N SER A 166 3.15 -14.76 -1.39
CA SER A 166 3.16 -14.08 -2.70
C SER A 166 2.14 -12.93 -2.73
N LEU A 167 2.31 -12.00 -3.67
CA LEU A 167 1.36 -10.91 -3.87
C LEU A 167 -0.04 -11.45 -4.21
N GLU A 168 -0.12 -12.44 -5.09
CA GLU A 168 -1.36 -13.10 -5.50
C GLU A 168 -2.10 -13.73 -4.32
N GLU A 169 -1.40 -14.54 -3.52
CA GLU A 169 -1.98 -15.15 -2.31
C GLU A 169 -2.40 -14.09 -1.29
N GLY A 170 -1.59 -13.05 -1.11
CA GLY A 170 -1.93 -11.93 -0.24
C GLY A 170 -3.22 -11.23 -0.67
N ILE A 171 -3.41 -10.99 -1.97
CA ILE A 171 -4.64 -10.39 -2.52
C ILE A 171 -5.83 -11.32 -2.28
N ALA A 172 -5.69 -12.61 -2.58
CA ALA A 172 -6.76 -13.60 -2.40
C ALA A 172 -7.20 -13.73 -0.93
N ARG A 173 -6.25 -13.79 0.01
CA ARG A 173 -6.52 -13.79 1.46
C ARG A 173 -7.24 -12.53 1.90
N THR A 174 -6.80 -11.38 1.39
CA THR A 174 -7.41 -10.09 1.68
C THR A 174 -8.84 -10.02 1.17
N ALA A 175 -9.08 -10.46 -0.07
CA ALA A 175 -10.41 -10.51 -0.66
C ALA A 175 -11.35 -11.43 0.12
N ARG A 176 -10.87 -12.62 0.54
CA ARG A 176 -11.63 -13.55 1.39
C ARG A 176 -12.01 -12.89 2.72
N TRP A 177 -11.05 -12.29 3.41
CA TRP A 177 -11.31 -11.59 4.66
C TRP A 177 -12.34 -10.45 4.49
N LEU A 178 -12.23 -9.67 3.41
CA LEU A 178 -13.19 -8.61 3.08
C LEU A 178 -14.59 -9.14 2.74
N LYS A 179 -14.73 -10.35 2.18
CA LYS A 179 -16.04 -10.99 2.00
C LYS A 179 -16.66 -11.40 3.32
N ASP A 180 -15.85 -11.96 4.21
CA ASP A 180 -16.30 -12.51 5.48
C ASP A 180 -16.60 -11.42 6.52
N HIS A 181 -15.85 -10.30 6.48
CA HIS A 181 -15.88 -9.25 7.52
C HIS A 181 -16.23 -7.86 6.99
N GLY A 182 -16.06 -7.61 5.70
CA GLY A 182 -16.51 -6.39 5.07
C GLY A 182 -18.03 -6.43 4.95
N LYS A 183 -18.71 -5.33 5.27
CA LYS A 183 -20.14 -5.15 4.97
C LYS A 183 -20.38 -5.08 3.45
N LEU A 184 -20.05 -6.13 2.70
CA LEU A 184 -20.45 -6.27 1.30
C LEU A 184 -21.95 -6.56 1.18
N HIS A 185 -22.61 -6.92 2.29
CA HIS A 185 -24.06 -7.11 2.40
C HIS A 185 -24.88 -5.85 2.77
N GLY A 186 -24.29 -4.66 2.84
CA GLY A 186 -25.08 -3.46 3.09
C GLY A 186 -24.25 -2.28 3.58
N LEU A 187 -23.78 -1.48 2.63
CA LEU A 187 -23.38 -0.08 2.75
C LEU A 187 -23.54 0.55 1.37
#